data_AF-A0A1T1H9Y7-F1
#
_entry.id   AF-A0A1T1H9Y7-F1
#
_cell.length_a   1.000
_cell.length_b   1.000
_cell.length_c   1.000
_cell.angle_alpha   90.00
_cell.angle_beta   90.00
_cell.angle_gamma   90.00
#
_symmetry.space_group_name_H-M   'P 1'
#
loop_
_entity.id
_entity.type
_entity.pdbx_description
1 polymer ?
#
loop_
_entity_poly.entity_id
_entity_poly.type
_entity_poly.pdbx_seq_one_letter_code
_entity_poly.pdbx_strand_id
1 'polypeptide(L)' 'MKRQKRDPAQRSFLRGYQAGVSGKSRDLCPNSNIDARQYWMSGWREGRADSWAGMTGVSGIHKNPTVLP' A
#
# COMPACT_ATOMS: atom_id res chain seq x y z
N MET A 1 22.11 2.74 -13.61
CA MET A 1 21.18 3.39 -12.65
C MET A 1 21.34 2.74 -11.28
N LYS A 2 21.91 3.44 -10.29
CA LYS A 2 21.96 2.94 -8.90
C LYS A 2 20.52 2.92 -8.38
N ARG A 3 19.90 1.75 -8.31
CA ARG A 3 18.60 1.58 -7.63
C ARG A 3 18.87 1.80 -6.15
N GLN A 4 18.50 2.97 -5.61
CA GLN A 4 18.43 3.15 -4.16
C GLN A 4 17.62 1.98 -3.60
N LYS A 5 18.18 1.29 -2.61
CA LYS A 5 17.53 0.16 -1.97
C LYS A 5 16.30 0.72 -1.27
N ARG A 6 15.12 0.60 -1.91
CA ARG A 6 13.85 1.07 -1.34
C ARG A 6 13.73 0.49 0.06
N ASP A 7 13.50 1.37 1.01
CA ASP A 7 13.41 1.03 2.42
C ASP A 7 12.37 -0.10 2.62
N PRO A 8 12.70 -1.16 3.38
CA PRO A 8 11.79 -2.29 3.63
C PRO A 8 10.45 -1.86 4.24
N ALA A 9 10.43 -0.82 5.07
CA ALA A 9 9.22 -0.26 5.66
C ALA A 9 8.36 0.39 4.56
N GLN A 10 8.97 1.24 3.73
CA GLN A 10 8.28 1.90 2.62
C GLN A 10 7.71 0.87 1.62
N ARG A 11 8.44 -0.21 1.34
CA ARG A 11 7.92 -1.31 0.52
C ARG A 11 6.70 -1.97 1.16
N SER A 12 6.74 -2.23 2.46
CA SER A 12 5.64 -2.86 3.19
C SER A 12 4.40 -1.97 3.19
N PHE A 13 4.57 -0.67 3.43
CA PHE A 13 3.52 0.34 3.33
C PHE A 13 2.85 0.34 1.95
N LEU A 14 3.63 0.44 0.87
CA LEU A 14 3.10 0.47 -0.50
C LEU A 14 2.29 -0.79 -0.83
N ARG A 15 2.73 -1.96 -0.35
CA ARG A 15 2.01 -3.24 -0.55
C ARG A 15 0.70 -3.27 0.24
N GLY A 16 0.70 -2.73 1.45
CA GLY A 16 -0.50 -2.56 2.25
C GLY A 16 -1.50 -1.65 1.56
N TYR A 17 -1.04 -0.48 1.13
CA TYR A 17 -1.85 0.51 0.42
C TYR A 17 -2.48 -0.06 -0.85
N GLN A 18 -1.70 -0.75 -1.68
CA GLN A 18 -2.23 -1.41 -2.87
C GLN A 18 -3.30 -2.47 -2.54
N ALA A 19 -3.12 -3.24 -1.46
CA ALA A 19 -4.13 -4.18 -0.99
C ALA A 19 -5.40 -3.48 -0.46
N GLY A 20 -5.23 -2.35 0.24
CA GLY A 20 -6.31 -1.50 0.72
C GLY A 20 -7.18 -0.95 -0.41
N VAL A 21 -6.55 -0.31 -1.41
CA VAL A 21 -7.21 0.27 -2.60
C VAL A 21 -7.92 -0.80 -3.42
N SER A 22 -7.31 -1.98 -3.56
CA SER A 22 -7.86 -3.13 -4.29
C SER A 22 -9.00 -3.84 -3.54
N GLY A 23 -9.35 -3.44 -2.32
CA GLY A 23 -10.39 -4.11 -1.52
C GLY A 23 -9.97 -5.45 -0.90
N LYS A 24 -8.69 -5.83 -0.93
CA LYS A 24 -8.19 -7.11 -0.39
C LYS A 24 -8.20 -7.16 1.12
N SER A 25 -8.43 -8.33 1.72
CA SER A 25 -8.44 -8.46 3.19
C SER A 25 -7.12 -8.10 3.85
N ARG A 26 -7.22 -7.67 5.11
CA ARG A 26 -6.10 -7.36 6.01
C ARG A 26 -5.19 -8.55 6.28
N ASP A 27 -5.75 -9.75 6.17
CA ASP A 27 -5.09 -11.04 6.42
C ASP A 27 -4.02 -11.36 5.36
N LEU A 28 -4.02 -10.62 4.25
CA LEU A 28 -2.96 -10.70 3.24
C LEU A 28 -1.64 -10.06 3.71
N CYS A 29 -1.62 -9.49 4.91
CA CYS A 29 -0.43 -8.94 5.53
C CYS A 29 0.64 -10.02 5.66
N PRO A 30 1.88 -9.80 5.18
CA PRO A 30 2.97 -10.72 5.45
C PRO A 30 3.27 -10.75 6.96
N ASN A 31 3.23 -11.94 7.56
CA ASN A 31 3.46 -12.16 8.99
C ASN A 31 4.95 -12.25 9.37
N SER A 32 5.86 -12.02 8.41
CA SER A 32 7.28 -12.32 8.55
C SER A 32 8.05 -11.33 9.45
N ASN A 33 7.55 -10.11 9.67
CA ASN A 33 8.20 -9.14 10.55
C ASN A 33 7.15 -8.18 11.16
N ILE A 34 7.21 -7.96 12.47
CA ILE A 34 6.30 -7.08 13.22
C ILE A 34 6.35 -5.64 12.73
N ASP A 35 7.53 -5.11 12.42
CA ASP A 35 7.68 -3.74 11.94
C ASP A 35 7.09 -3.59 10.54
N ALA A 36 7.40 -4.54 9.67
CA ALA A 36 6.84 -4.60 8.31
C ALA A 36 5.30 -4.70 8.35
N ARG A 37 4.75 -5.47 9.30
CA ARG A 37 3.30 -5.57 9.51
C ARG A 37 2.69 -4.24 9.94
N GLN A 38 3.34 -3.47 10.81
CA GLN A 38 2.84 -2.13 11.19
C GLN A 38 2.75 -1.22 9.97
N TYR A 39 3.83 -1.13 9.18
CA TYR A 39 3.84 -0.30 7.96
C TYR A 39 2.81 -0.78 6.93
N TRP A 40 2.68 -2.10 6.72
CA TRP A 40 1.68 -2.67 5.81
C TRP A 40 0.26 -2.35 6.27
N MET A 41 -0.03 -2.49 7.57
CA MET A 41 -1.35 -2.20 8.13
C MET A 41 -1.70 -0.72 8.02
N SER A 42 -0.74 0.18 8.21
CA SER A 42 -0.92 1.63 8.00
C SER A 42 -1.26 1.92 6.54
N GLY A 43 -0.46 1.41 5.61
CA GLY A 43 -0.72 1.57 4.18
C GLY A 43 -2.10 1.03 3.79
N TRP A 44 -2.48 -0.16 4.27
CA TRP A 44 -3.78 -0.76 3.99
C TRP A 44 -4.96 0.09 4.47
N ARG A 45 -4.85 0.70 5.65
CA ARG A 45 -5.90 1.60 6.17
C ARG A 45 -6.04 2.84 5.30
N GLU A 46 -4.93 3.45 4.92
CA GLU A 46 -4.94 4.60 3.99
C GLU A 46 -5.52 4.22 2.64
N GLY A 47 -5.06 3.12 2.04
CA GLY A 47 -5.58 2.66 0.75
C GLY A 47 -7.07 2.29 0.80
N ARG A 48 -7.55 1.78 1.93
CA ARG A 48 -8.98 1.49 2.13
C ARG A 48 -9.81 2.75 2.31
N ALA A 49 -9.31 3.73 3.04
CA ALA A 49 -9.96 5.04 3.16
C ALA A 49 -10.03 5.72 1.78
N ASP A 50 -8.95 5.67 1.01
CA ASP A 50 -8.91 6.22 -0.35
C ASP A 50 -9.84 5.46 -1.31
N SER A 51 -9.96 4.14 -1.15
CA SER A 51 -10.94 3.32 -1.87
C SER A 51 -12.38 3.77 -1.59
N TRP A 52 -12.72 3.98 -0.32
CA TRP A 52 -14.04 4.46 0.09
C TRP A 52 -14.31 5.92 -0.34
N ALA A 53 -13.26 6.74 -0.43
CA ALA A 53 -13.34 8.10 -0.96
C ALA A 53 -13.45 8.16 -2.50
N GLY A 54 -13.42 7.02 -3.19
CA GLY A 54 -13.51 6.96 -4.65
C GLY A 54 -12.20 7.28 -5.39
N MET A 55 -11.07 7.33 -4.68
CA MET A 55 -9.72 7.52 -5.27
C MET A 55 -9.13 6.22 -5.82
N THR A 56 -9.95 5.40 -6.49
CA THR A 56 -9.52 4.16 -7.15
C THR A 56 -9.20 4.41 -8.62
N GLY A 57 -8.06 3.94 -9.13
CA GLY A 57 -7.66 4.08 -10.53
C GLY A 57 -7.07 5.44 -10.87
N VAL A 58 -7.54 6.08 -11.96
CA VAL A 58 -6.97 7.34 -12.47
C VAL A 58 -7.13 8.49 -11.47
N SER A 59 -8.22 8.48 -10.69
CA SER A 59 -8.51 9.46 -9.63
C SER A 59 -7.52 9.41 -8.45
N GLY A 60 -6.72 8.35 -8.31
CA GLY A 60 -5.73 8.18 -7.22
C GLY A 60 -4.27 8.33 -7.65
N ILE A 61 -3.99 8.65 -8.92
CA ILE A 61 -2.62 8.68 -9.48
C ILE A 61 -1.70 9.64 -8.71
N HIS A 62 -2.26 10.78 -8.25
CA HIS A 62 -1.53 11.78 -7.49
C HIS A 62 -1.17 11.32 -6.05
N LYS A 63 -1.85 10.30 -5.52
CA LYS A 63 -1.58 9.72 -4.20
C LYS A 63 -0.62 8.53 -4.27
N ASN A 64 -0.70 7.71 -5.31
CA ASN A 64 0.26 6.62 -5.52
C ASN A 64 0.48 6.32 -7.02
N PRO A 65 1.69 6.55 -7.56
CA PRO A 65 1.98 6.29 -8.98
C PRO A 65 2.01 4.80 -9.33
N THR A 66 1.95 3.89 -8.34
CA THR A 66 1.91 2.44 -8.60
C THR A 66 0.50 1.87 -8.76
N VAL A 67 -0.55 2.70 -8.81
CA VAL A 67 -1.94 2.25 -9.09
C VAL A 67 -2.21 2.13 -10.60
N LEU A 68 -1.16 2.07 -11.42
CA LEU A 68 -1.30 1.82 -12.85
C LEU A 68 -1.92 0.43 -13.11
N PRO A 69 -2.77 0.31 -14.14
CA PRO A 69 -3.32 -0.97 -14.59
C PRO A 69 -2.24 -1.97 -15.02
#